data_AF-A0A7S0M9U0-F1
#
_entry.id   AF-A0A7S0M9U0-F1
#
_cell.length_a   1.000
_cell.length_b   1.000
_cell.length_c   1.000
_cell.angle_alpha   90.00
_cell.angle_beta   90.00
_cell.angle_gamma   90.00
#
_symmetry.space_group_name_H-M   'P 1'
#
loop_
_entity.id
_entity.type
_entity.pdbx_description
1 polymer ?
#
loop_
_entity_poly.entity_id
_entity_poly.type
_entity_poly.pdbx_seq_one_letter_code
_entity_poly.pdbx_strand_id
1 'polypeptide(L)'
;SHASEALVRLVANLLAACSTSARIRMFSRFLNLLPEQPVFPEAIHVYLLSLVKLQGGVVPLLPPVEGLHVASAKATQTAEYIFAQAPYVVRSKILLEVERKVQGKNADLDSLLTYIVEQYMDEAGKGEERLKAIFVAADTDNDGQLEYKEYIKMMNHLGMVQNYRKLMRMYTEMTLNRTVTSTVFVHVCRKWKALLFEPGPAVKRVEKNSSDVFSLMNQEWVKLES
;
A
#
# COMPACT_ATOMS: atom_id res chain seq x y z
N SER A 1 2.52 -27.69 19.82
CA SER A 1 1.27 -27.05 20.29
C SER A 1 0.27 -27.04 19.14
N HIS A 2 -1.04 -26.97 19.40
CA HIS A 2 -2.06 -26.90 18.34
C HIS A 2 -1.84 -25.72 17.36
N ALA A 3 -1.16 -24.66 17.76
CA ALA A 3 -0.77 -23.54 16.89
C ALA A 3 0.27 -23.93 15.83
N SER A 4 1.31 -24.69 16.20
CA SER A 4 2.33 -25.18 15.25
C SER A 4 1.72 -26.11 14.20
N GLU A 5 0.78 -26.97 14.61
CA GLU A 5 0.06 -27.86 13.69
C GLU A 5 -0.88 -27.09 12.75
N ALA A 6 -1.55 -26.05 13.23
CA ALA A 6 -2.41 -25.19 12.43
C ALA A 6 -1.61 -24.36 11.40
N LEU A 7 -0.44 -23.83 11.80
CA LEU A 7 0.44 -23.08 10.90
C LEU A 7 1.05 -23.99 9.83
N VAL A 8 1.52 -25.18 10.22
CA VAL A 8 2.04 -26.19 9.28
C VAL A 8 0.95 -26.62 8.30
N ARG A 9 -0.30 -26.80 8.75
CA ARG A 9 -1.43 -27.09 7.85
C ARG A 9 -1.75 -25.93 6.93
N LEU A 10 -1.73 -24.69 7.41
CA LEU A 10 -1.96 -23.51 6.57
C LEU A 10 -0.86 -23.38 5.51
N VAL A 11 0.41 -23.49 5.90
CA VAL A 11 1.56 -23.43 4.99
C VAL A 11 1.53 -24.59 4.00
N ALA A 12 1.26 -25.82 4.44
CA ALA A 12 1.14 -26.98 3.57
C ALA A 12 -0.03 -26.83 2.58
N ASN A 13 -1.17 -26.31 3.01
CA ASN A 13 -2.33 -26.05 2.14
C ASN A 13 -2.04 -24.92 1.14
N LEU A 14 -1.36 -23.85 1.57
CA LEU A 14 -0.94 -22.75 0.69
C LEU A 14 0.09 -23.24 -0.33
N LEU A 15 1.09 -24.02 0.06
CA LEU A 15 2.08 -24.61 -0.85
C LEU A 15 1.46 -25.60 -1.83
N ALA A 16 0.53 -26.45 -1.37
CA ALA A 16 -0.19 -27.39 -2.22
C ALA A 16 -1.09 -26.68 -3.25
N ALA A 17 -1.68 -25.54 -2.88
CA ALA A 17 -2.59 -24.78 -3.74
C ALA A 17 -1.91 -23.63 -4.52
N CYS A 18 -0.61 -23.37 -4.29
CA CYS A 18 0.19 -22.42 -5.09
C CYS A 18 0.22 -22.79 -6.58
N SER A 19 0.18 -24.08 -6.94
CA SER A 19 0.19 -24.48 -8.34
C SER A 19 -1.10 -24.11 -9.08
N THR A 20 -2.22 -23.98 -8.37
CA THR A 20 -3.55 -23.84 -8.97
C THR A 20 -4.10 -22.41 -8.90
N SER A 21 -3.94 -21.70 -7.79
CA SER A 21 -4.55 -20.37 -7.61
C SER A 21 -3.54 -19.21 -7.65
N ALA A 22 -3.75 -18.24 -8.54
CA ALA A 22 -2.96 -17.00 -8.59
C ALA A 22 -3.10 -16.19 -7.30
N ARG A 23 -4.28 -16.19 -6.68
CA ARG A 23 -4.55 -15.62 -5.36
C ARG A 23 -3.66 -16.21 -4.26
N ILE A 24 -3.56 -17.54 -4.24
CA ILE A 24 -2.72 -18.27 -3.27
C ILE A 24 -1.24 -18.03 -3.59
N ARG A 25 -0.83 -18.00 -4.87
CA ARG A 25 0.55 -17.62 -5.24
C ARG A 25 0.91 -16.22 -4.79
N MET A 26 0.04 -15.24 -5.03
CA MET A 26 0.26 -13.86 -4.59
C MET A 26 0.41 -13.80 -3.08
N PHE A 27 -0.53 -14.40 -2.34
CA PHE A 27 -0.47 -14.44 -0.88
C PHE A 27 0.76 -15.17 -0.34
N SER A 28 1.12 -16.33 -0.90
CA SER A 28 2.32 -17.07 -0.52
C SER A 28 3.61 -16.32 -0.85
N ARG A 29 3.68 -15.62 -1.99
CA ARG A 29 4.79 -14.70 -2.31
C ARG A 29 4.87 -13.56 -1.30
N PHE A 30 3.73 -12.99 -0.91
CA PHE A 30 3.66 -11.93 0.09
C PHE A 30 4.13 -12.38 1.50
N LEU A 31 3.95 -13.65 1.84
CA LEU A 31 4.45 -14.23 3.08
C LEU A 31 5.90 -14.71 2.98
N ASN A 32 6.59 -14.41 1.89
CA ASN A 32 7.97 -14.84 1.63
C ASN A 32 8.13 -16.38 1.68
N LEU A 33 7.08 -17.13 1.30
CA LEU A 33 7.14 -18.59 1.17
C LEU A 33 7.82 -19.04 -0.13
N LEU A 34 8.20 -18.08 -0.98
CA LEU A 34 9.04 -18.28 -2.16
C LEU A 34 10.19 -17.27 -2.08
N PRO A 35 11.44 -17.69 -2.33
CA PRO A 35 12.56 -16.77 -2.29
C PRO A 35 12.50 -15.83 -3.51
N GLU A 36 12.69 -14.53 -3.28
CA GLU A 36 13.48 -13.60 -4.13
C GLU A 36 12.99 -12.14 -4.22
N GLN A 37 11.85 -11.73 -3.62
CA GLN A 37 11.48 -10.30 -3.63
C GLN A 37 11.07 -9.72 -2.27
N PRO A 38 11.51 -8.49 -1.95
CA PRO A 38 11.05 -7.79 -0.76
C PRO A 38 9.57 -7.46 -0.88
N VAL A 39 8.82 -7.80 0.17
CA VAL A 39 7.39 -7.52 0.25
C VAL A 39 7.18 -6.24 1.05
N PHE A 40 6.40 -5.31 0.50
CA PHE A 40 5.93 -4.14 1.23
C PHE A 40 4.71 -4.53 2.08
N PRO A 41 4.76 -4.42 3.43
CA PRO A 41 3.62 -4.72 4.30
C PRO A 41 2.33 -4.02 3.88
N GLU A 42 2.44 -2.84 3.28
CA GLU A 42 1.34 -2.06 2.76
C GLU A 42 0.64 -2.71 1.56
N ALA A 43 1.37 -3.47 0.74
CA ALA A 43 0.77 -4.20 -0.37
C ALA A 43 -0.03 -5.42 0.09
N ILE A 44 0.41 -6.09 1.17
CA ILE A 44 -0.38 -7.13 1.85
C ILE A 44 -1.71 -6.53 2.32
N HIS A 45 -1.64 -5.34 2.93
CA HIS A 45 -2.83 -4.62 3.38
C HIS A 45 -3.74 -4.24 2.22
N VAL A 46 -3.21 -3.71 1.11
CA VAL A 46 -4.00 -3.41 -0.11
C VAL A 46 -4.68 -4.66 -0.64
N TYR A 47 -3.98 -5.78 -0.73
CA TYR A 47 -4.53 -7.04 -1.20
C TYR A 47 -5.68 -7.53 -0.32
N LEU A 48 -5.50 -7.58 1.01
CA LEU A 48 -6.54 -8.02 1.94
C LEU A 48 -7.74 -7.07 1.93
N LEU A 49 -7.51 -5.76 1.88
CA LEU A 49 -8.56 -4.74 1.80
C LEU A 49 -9.38 -4.89 0.50
N SER A 50 -8.70 -5.07 -0.63
CA SER A 50 -9.32 -5.31 -1.93
C SER A 50 -10.21 -6.54 -1.89
N LEU A 51 -9.69 -7.64 -1.34
CA LEU A 51 -10.38 -8.92 -1.24
C LEU A 51 -11.68 -8.78 -0.44
N VAL A 52 -11.62 -8.18 0.76
CA VAL A 52 -12.79 -7.94 1.62
C VAL A 52 -13.84 -7.09 0.90
N LYS A 53 -13.42 -6.02 0.21
CA LYS A 53 -14.34 -5.14 -0.54
C LYS A 53 -15.02 -5.86 -1.68
N LEU A 54 -14.28 -6.60 -2.50
CA LEU A 54 -14.79 -7.33 -3.66
C LEU A 54 -15.72 -8.48 -3.24
N GLN A 55 -15.54 -9.04 -2.04
CA GLN A 55 -16.39 -10.09 -1.48
C GLN A 55 -17.53 -9.58 -0.60
N GLY A 56 -17.75 -8.27 -0.54
CA GLY A 56 -18.91 -7.70 0.16
C GLY A 56 -18.79 -7.70 1.68
N GLY A 57 -17.58 -7.58 2.22
CA GLY A 57 -17.35 -7.47 3.66
C GLY A 57 -17.19 -8.81 4.38
N VAL A 58 -17.28 -9.94 3.67
CA VAL A 58 -16.85 -11.23 4.18
C VAL A 58 -15.34 -11.18 4.40
N VAL A 59 -14.84 -11.73 5.51
CA VAL A 59 -13.41 -11.80 5.82
C VAL A 59 -12.89 -13.22 5.53
N PRO A 60 -12.45 -13.57 4.31
CA PRO A 60 -11.79 -14.85 4.12
C PRO A 60 -10.29 -14.73 4.30
N LEU A 61 -9.71 -15.70 5.01
CA LEU A 61 -8.27 -15.97 5.04
C LEU A 61 -7.78 -16.76 3.80
N LEU A 62 -8.55 -16.70 2.70
CA LEU A 62 -8.52 -17.51 1.46
C LEU A 62 -9.15 -18.91 1.60
N PRO A 63 -9.76 -19.52 0.55
CA PRO A 63 -10.05 -19.06 -0.84
C PRO A 63 -11.58 -18.97 -1.15
N PRO A 64 -12.03 -18.35 -2.26
CA PRO A 64 -12.80 -19.19 -3.18
C PRO A 64 -12.20 -19.31 -4.58
N VAL A 65 -12.48 -20.47 -5.18
CA VAL A 65 -11.88 -21.15 -6.33
C VAL A 65 -12.02 -20.40 -7.67
N GLU A 66 -11.26 -20.89 -8.66
CA GLU A 66 -11.27 -20.55 -10.09
C GLU A 66 -12.64 -20.14 -10.63
N GLY A 67 -12.66 -19.08 -11.46
CA GLY A 67 -13.87 -18.61 -12.13
C GLY A 67 -14.71 -17.63 -11.32
N LEU A 68 -14.25 -17.18 -10.14
CA LEU A 68 -14.95 -16.11 -9.43
C LEU A 68 -14.84 -14.79 -10.20
N HIS A 69 -15.99 -14.19 -10.41
CA HIS A 69 -16.21 -13.15 -11.38
C HIS A 69 -16.84 -11.96 -10.67
N VAL A 70 -16.18 -10.81 -10.73
CA VAL A 70 -16.60 -9.58 -10.06
C VAL A 70 -17.32 -8.68 -11.05
N ALA A 71 -18.50 -8.20 -10.66
CA ALA A 71 -19.21 -7.17 -11.41
C ALA A 71 -18.35 -5.91 -11.59
N SER A 72 -18.36 -5.35 -12.80
CA SER A 72 -17.59 -4.16 -13.18
C SER A 72 -17.72 -2.99 -12.20
N ALA A 73 -18.96 -2.64 -11.82
CA ALA A 73 -19.21 -1.54 -10.87
C ALA A 73 -18.49 -1.75 -9.51
N LYS A 74 -18.42 -2.99 -9.01
CA LYS A 74 -17.78 -3.32 -7.73
C LYS A 74 -16.26 -3.30 -7.83
N ALA A 75 -15.71 -3.70 -8.97
CA ALA A 75 -14.30 -3.57 -9.28
C ALA A 75 -13.86 -2.10 -9.28
N THR A 76 -14.59 -1.24 -10.01
CA THR A 76 -14.31 0.19 -10.08
C THR A 76 -14.43 0.86 -8.72
N GLN A 77 -15.49 0.57 -7.95
CA GLN A 77 -15.66 1.11 -6.60
C GLN A 77 -14.53 0.70 -5.65
N THR A 78 -14.04 -0.55 -5.76
CA THR A 78 -12.92 -1.02 -4.94
C THR A 78 -11.63 -0.29 -5.30
N ALA A 79 -11.34 -0.12 -6.59
CA ALA A 79 -10.18 0.64 -7.05
C ALA A 79 -10.27 2.11 -6.62
N GLU A 80 -11.43 2.75 -6.79
CA GLU A 80 -11.66 4.14 -6.36
C GLU A 80 -11.40 4.30 -4.87
N TYR A 81 -11.86 3.35 -4.08
CA TYR A 81 -11.64 3.33 -2.64
C TYR A 81 -10.16 3.21 -2.29
N ILE A 82 -9.44 2.25 -2.87
CA ILE A 82 -8.02 2.01 -2.58
C ILE A 82 -7.17 3.20 -2.98
N PHE A 83 -7.45 3.76 -4.16
CA PHE A 83 -6.71 4.89 -4.72
C PHE A 83 -7.34 6.24 -4.36
N ALA A 84 -8.21 6.31 -3.35
CA ALA A 84 -8.93 7.54 -2.98
C ALA A 84 -7.97 8.69 -2.64
N GLN A 85 -6.85 8.37 -1.98
CA GLN A 85 -5.80 9.33 -1.61
C GLN A 85 -4.71 9.49 -2.69
N ALA A 86 -4.80 8.75 -3.80
CA ALA A 86 -3.86 8.91 -4.91
C ALA A 86 -4.08 10.26 -5.59
N PRO A 87 -3.03 10.83 -6.23
CA PRO A 87 -3.19 12.02 -7.07
C PRO A 87 -4.29 11.82 -8.10
N TYR A 88 -5.08 12.86 -8.39
CA TYR A 88 -6.21 12.79 -9.32
C TYR A 88 -5.85 12.14 -10.66
N VAL A 89 -4.72 12.53 -11.26
CA VAL A 89 -4.25 11.99 -12.55
C VAL A 89 -4.00 10.48 -12.47
N VAL A 90 -3.33 10.04 -11.41
CA VAL A 90 -3.04 8.63 -11.14
C VAL A 90 -4.35 7.85 -10.93
N ARG A 91 -5.21 8.35 -10.04
CA ARG A 91 -6.50 7.74 -9.74
C ARG A 91 -7.35 7.60 -10.99
N SER A 92 -7.48 8.66 -11.79
CA SER A 92 -8.25 8.64 -13.05
C SER A 92 -7.69 7.64 -14.05
N LYS A 93 -6.35 7.56 -14.18
CA LYS A 93 -5.70 6.57 -15.05
C LYS A 93 -6.00 5.14 -14.60
N ILE A 94 -5.85 4.85 -13.30
CA ILE A 94 -6.11 3.52 -12.75
C ILE A 94 -7.58 3.15 -12.92
N LEU A 95 -8.50 4.07 -12.64
CA LEU A 95 -9.93 3.82 -12.82
C LEU A 95 -10.29 3.51 -14.27
N LEU A 96 -9.77 4.28 -15.23
CA LEU A 96 -9.98 4.02 -16.65
C LEU A 96 -9.45 2.64 -17.06
N GLU A 97 -8.28 2.25 -16.57
CA GLU A 97 -7.69 0.95 -16.85
C GLU A 97 -8.44 -0.20 -16.20
N VAL A 98 -8.91 -0.02 -14.96
CA VAL A 98 -9.80 -0.99 -14.30
C VAL A 98 -11.08 -1.13 -15.11
N GLU A 99 -11.75 -0.03 -15.47
CA GLU A 99 -12.96 -0.04 -16.30
C GLU A 99 -12.74 -0.73 -17.64
N ARG A 100 -11.61 -0.46 -18.30
CA ARG A 100 -11.20 -1.13 -19.54
C ARG A 100 -11.01 -2.63 -19.33
N LYS A 101 -10.45 -3.05 -18.20
CA LYS A 101 -10.20 -4.46 -17.86
C LYS A 101 -11.48 -5.22 -17.49
N VAL A 102 -12.50 -4.54 -16.93
CA VAL A 102 -13.82 -5.14 -16.66
C VAL A 102 -14.83 -4.99 -17.79
N GLN A 103 -14.66 -4.05 -18.74
CA GLN A 103 -15.43 -3.87 -20.00
C GLN A 103 -16.85 -4.51 -20.05
N GLY A 104 -17.74 -4.12 -19.13
CA GLY A 104 -19.14 -4.57 -19.11
C GLY A 104 -19.36 -6.07 -18.87
N LYS A 105 -18.32 -6.83 -18.52
CA LYS A 105 -18.37 -8.25 -18.15
C LYS A 105 -17.89 -8.41 -16.71
N ASN A 106 -18.11 -9.60 -16.16
CA ASN A 106 -17.48 -9.90 -14.88
C ASN A 106 -15.99 -10.14 -15.12
N ALA A 107 -15.13 -9.50 -14.33
CA ALA A 107 -13.69 -9.78 -14.36
C ALA A 107 -13.34 -10.92 -13.42
N ASP A 108 -12.39 -11.73 -13.87
CA ASP A 108 -11.69 -12.66 -12.99
C ASP A 108 -11.09 -11.91 -11.79
N LEU A 109 -11.48 -12.33 -10.58
CA LEU A 109 -11.08 -11.68 -9.33
C LEU A 109 -9.55 -11.65 -9.18
N ASP A 110 -8.87 -12.74 -9.55
CA ASP A 110 -7.43 -12.87 -9.35
C ASP A 110 -6.67 -11.90 -10.26
N SER A 111 -7.05 -11.86 -11.53
CA SER A 111 -6.48 -10.94 -12.52
C SER A 111 -6.69 -9.46 -12.15
N LEU A 112 -7.78 -9.14 -11.45
CA LEU A 112 -8.05 -7.80 -10.94
C LEU A 112 -7.20 -7.49 -9.69
N LEU A 113 -7.10 -8.42 -8.74
CA LEU A 113 -6.30 -8.23 -7.52
C LEU A 113 -4.82 -8.06 -7.84
N THR A 114 -4.27 -8.90 -8.72
CA THR A 114 -2.87 -8.77 -9.18
C THR A 114 -2.63 -7.38 -9.75
N TYR A 115 -3.54 -6.91 -10.59
CA TYR A 115 -3.42 -5.59 -11.21
C TYR A 115 -3.47 -4.44 -10.19
N ILE A 116 -4.39 -4.50 -9.23
CA ILE A 116 -4.49 -3.48 -8.17
C ILE A 116 -3.19 -3.39 -7.36
N VAL A 117 -2.61 -4.54 -7.00
CA VAL A 117 -1.33 -4.59 -6.29
C VAL A 117 -0.21 -4.03 -7.17
N GLU A 118 -0.11 -4.43 -8.43
CA GLU A 118 0.91 -3.92 -9.35
C GLU A 118 0.84 -2.40 -9.50
N GLN A 119 -0.36 -1.84 -9.66
CA GLN A 119 -0.56 -0.38 -9.70
C GLN A 119 -0.17 0.28 -8.38
N TYR A 120 -0.47 -0.35 -7.24
CA TYR A 120 -0.03 0.16 -5.94
C TYR A 120 1.49 0.18 -5.83
N MET A 121 2.17 -0.90 -6.21
CA MET A 121 3.64 -1.01 -6.15
C MET A 121 4.32 0.00 -7.07
N ASP A 122 3.80 0.19 -8.28
CA ASP A 122 4.30 1.19 -9.23
C ASP A 122 4.17 2.60 -8.66
N GLU A 123 3.01 2.95 -8.10
CA GLU A 123 2.80 4.26 -7.45
C GLU A 123 3.63 4.44 -6.17
N ALA A 124 3.77 3.40 -5.36
CA ALA A 124 4.62 3.43 -4.18
C ALA A 124 6.10 3.61 -4.54
N GLY A 125 6.57 2.93 -5.59
CA GLY A 125 7.93 3.04 -6.13
C GLY A 125 8.25 4.45 -6.63
N LYS A 126 7.30 5.07 -7.33
CA LYS A 126 7.40 6.47 -7.80
C LYS A 126 7.42 7.50 -6.67
N GLY A 127 7.01 7.11 -5.46
CA GLY A 127 6.98 8.01 -4.30
C GLY A 127 8.34 8.61 -3.96
N GLU A 128 9.44 7.85 -4.08
CA GLU A 128 10.78 8.36 -3.79
C GLU A 128 11.26 9.39 -4.82
N GLU A 129 11.15 9.04 -6.11
CA GLU A 129 11.53 9.93 -7.21
C GLU A 129 10.72 11.22 -7.18
N ARG A 130 9.43 11.12 -6.85
CA ARG A 130 8.56 12.26 -6.69
C ARG A 130 8.98 13.17 -5.53
N LEU A 131 9.34 12.60 -4.38
CA LEU A 131 9.85 13.38 -3.25
C LEU A 131 11.18 14.07 -3.61
N LYS A 132 12.07 13.39 -4.33
CA LYS A 132 13.31 13.98 -4.86
C LYS A 132 13.02 15.11 -5.85
N ALA A 133 12.06 14.93 -6.76
CA ALA A 133 11.66 15.97 -7.70
C ALA A 133 11.02 17.18 -7.00
N ILE A 134 10.20 16.95 -5.98
CA ILE A 134 9.64 18.01 -5.13
C ILE A 134 10.75 18.78 -4.42
N PHE A 135 11.76 18.09 -3.88
CA PHE A 135 12.92 18.72 -3.27
C PHE A 135 13.65 19.62 -4.28
N VAL A 136 14.00 19.09 -5.45
CA VAL A 136 14.71 19.84 -6.50
C VAL A 136 13.91 21.05 -6.98
N ALA A 137 12.58 20.93 -7.05
CA ALA A 137 11.73 22.06 -7.41
C ALA A 137 11.60 23.13 -6.30
N ALA A 138 11.87 22.75 -5.05
CA ALA A 138 11.81 23.62 -3.89
C ALA A 138 13.14 24.33 -3.59
N ASP A 139 14.26 23.66 -3.87
CA ASP A 139 15.62 24.19 -3.84
C ASP A 139 15.79 25.23 -4.97
N THR A 140 15.51 26.48 -4.65
CA THR A 140 15.39 27.55 -5.65
C THR A 140 16.73 28.15 -6.04
N ASP A 141 17.72 28.09 -5.16
CA ASP A 141 19.08 28.54 -5.42
C ASP A 141 20.03 27.41 -5.86
N ASN A 142 19.55 26.16 -5.88
CA ASN A 142 20.27 24.96 -6.28
C ASN A 142 21.54 24.72 -5.44
N ASP A 143 21.50 25.08 -4.16
CA ASP A 143 22.62 24.84 -3.24
C ASP A 143 22.64 23.39 -2.69
N GLY A 144 21.60 22.60 -3.03
CA GLY A 144 21.45 21.20 -2.61
C GLY A 144 20.96 21.05 -1.16
N GLN A 145 20.59 22.15 -0.51
CA GLN A 145 19.96 22.24 0.79
C GLN A 145 18.52 22.70 0.64
N LEU A 146 17.72 22.44 1.65
CA LEU A 146 16.36 22.98 1.71
C LEU A 146 16.25 23.89 2.93
N GLU A 147 16.30 25.20 2.68
CA GLU A 147 16.15 26.19 3.73
C GLU A 147 14.71 26.25 4.23
N TYR A 148 14.52 26.78 5.44
CA TYR A 148 13.21 26.90 6.07
C TYR A 148 12.19 27.67 5.21
N LYS A 149 12.63 28.73 4.54
CA LYS A 149 11.77 29.54 3.66
C LYS A 149 11.29 28.75 2.45
N GLU A 150 12.18 27.98 1.84
CA GLU A 150 11.88 27.12 0.68
C GLU A 150 10.96 25.97 1.08
N TYR A 151 11.25 25.34 2.22
CA TYR A 151 10.42 24.28 2.79
C TYR A 151 8.97 24.74 3.03
N ILE A 152 8.76 25.90 3.66
CA ILE A 152 7.40 26.41 3.92
C ILE A 152 6.71 26.81 2.61
N LYS A 153 7.42 27.45 1.68
CA LYS A 153 6.85 27.82 0.37
C LYS A 153 6.38 26.58 -0.40
N MET A 154 7.20 25.53 -0.43
CA MET A 154 6.88 24.23 -1.02
C MET A 154 5.66 23.60 -0.34
N MET A 155 5.66 23.50 1.00
CA MET A 155 4.55 22.90 1.74
C MET A 155 3.23 23.67 1.57
N ASN A 156 3.31 24.99 1.39
CA ASN A 156 2.17 25.84 1.05
C ASN A 156 1.64 25.52 -0.35
N HIS A 157 2.52 25.39 -1.34
CA HIS A 157 2.15 25.01 -2.69
C HIS A 157 1.50 23.62 -2.75
N LEU A 158 1.95 22.70 -1.90
CA LEU A 158 1.41 21.33 -1.77
C LEU A 158 0.14 21.25 -0.90
N GLY A 159 -0.36 22.37 -0.36
CA GLY A 159 -1.59 22.42 0.44
C GLY A 159 -1.47 21.83 1.85
N MET A 160 -0.26 21.64 2.38
CA MET A 160 0.00 21.02 3.70
C MET A 160 -0.10 22.01 4.88
N VAL A 161 -0.54 23.25 4.64
CA VAL A 161 -0.50 24.40 5.58
C VAL A 161 -1.31 24.17 6.86
N GLN A 162 -2.33 23.33 6.80
CA GLN A 162 -3.29 23.14 7.91
C GLN A 162 -2.68 22.50 9.16
N ASN A 163 -1.38 22.18 9.16
CA ASN A 163 -0.70 21.60 10.31
C ASN A 163 0.70 22.18 10.54
N TYR A 164 0.78 23.50 10.75
CA TYR A 164 2.05 24.21 11.03
C TYR A 164 2.91 23.54 12.11
N ARG A 165 2.30 23.03 13.19
CA ARG A 165 3.03 22.28 14.23
C ARG A 165 3.68 21.01 13.69
N LYS A 166 3.01 20.26 12.80
CA LYS A 166 3.57 19.08 12.14
C LYS A 166 4.71 19.47 11.21
N LEU A 167 4.52 20.50 10.38
CA LEU A 167 5.55 21.01 9.47
C LEU A 167 6.81 21.45 10.23
N MET A 168 6.63 22.17 11.33
CA MET A 168 7.74 22.60 12.18
C MET A 168 8.53 21.43 12.76
N ARG A 169 7.83 20.41 13.28
CA ARG A 169 8.50 19.22 13.82
C ARG A 169 9.27 18.46 12.74
N MET A 170 8.68 18.31 11.56
CA MET A 170 9.36 17.71 10.41
C MET A 170 10.62 18.49 10.04
N TYR A 171 10.54 19.81 9.96
CA TYR A 171 11.69 20.65 9.62
C TYR A 171 12.79 20.58 10.68
N THR A 172 12.44 20.70 11.97
CA THR A 172 13.40 20.53 13.06
C THR A 172 14.12 19.18 12.98
N GLU A 173 13.38 18.11 12.69
CA GLU A 173 13.96 16.77 12.55
C GLU A 173 14.93 16.66 11.36
N MET A 174 14.59 17.26 10.21
CA MET A 174 15.50 17.31 9.06
C MET A 174 16.79 18.06 9.38
N THR A 175 16.71 19.14 10.16
CA THR A 175 17.87 19.97 10.52
C THR A 175 18.77 19.35 11.60
N LEU A 176 18.40 18.22 12.22
CA LEU A 176 19.25 17.54 13.21
C LEU A 176 20.62 17.16 12.63
N ASN A 177 20.68 16.89 11.32
CA ASN A 177 21.92 16.55 10.59
C ASN A 177 22.66 17.80 10.05
N ARG A 178 22.28 19.00 10.48
CA ARG A 178 22.78 20.33 10.03
C ARG A 178 22.56 20.66 8.55
N THR A 179 22.37 19.67 7.71
CA THR A 179 22.10 19.78 6.27
C THR A 179 20.81 19.05 5.93
N VAL A 180 19.99 19.66 5.09
CA VAL A 180 18.71 19.10 4.63
C VAL A 180 18.88 18.73 3.17
N THR A 181 19.51 17.59 2.93
CA THR A 181 19.67 17.03 1.57
C THR A 181 18.39 16.31 1.14
N SER A 182 18.28 16.00 -0.16
CA SER A 182 17.15 15.25 -0.71
C SER A 182 16.94 13.88 -0.04
N THR A 183 18.00 13.23 0.43
CA THR A 183 17.92 11.95 1.16
C THR A 183 17.31 12.10 2.55
N VAL A 184 17.72 13.15 3.29
CA VAL A 184 17.15 13.48 4.61
C VAL A 184 15.67 13.88 4.47
N PHE A 185 15.35 14.69 3.45
CA PHE A 185 13.98 15.08 3.15
C PHE A 185 13.07 13.87 2.85
N VAL A 186 13.51 12.95 1.98
CA VAL A 186 12.79 11.71 1.67
C VAL A 186 12.56 10.88 2.94
N HIS A 187 13.60 10.72 3.76
CA HIS A 187 13.52 9.94 4.99
C HIS A 187 12.47 10.50 5.96
N VAL A 188 12.49 11.81 6.21
CA VAL A 188 11.52 12.46 7.10
C VAL A 188 10.12 12.44 6.52
N CYS A 189 9.94 12.68 5.21
CA CYS A 189 8.62 12.56 4.57
C CYS A 189 8.04 11.15 4.72
N ARG A 190 8.86 10.12 4.56
CA ARG A 190 8.45 8.72 4.80
C ARG A 190 8.04 8.47 6.24
N LYS A 191 8.88 8.85 7.20
CA LYS A 191 8.63 8.67 8.63
C LYS A 191 7.33 9.34 9.08
N TRP A 192 7.05 10.53 8.54
CA TRP A 192 5.86 11.32 8.90
C TRP A 192 4.64 11.03 8.01
N LYS A 193 4.77 10.06 7.09
CA LYS A 193 3.75 9.69 6.09
C LYS A 193 3.22 10.93 5.36
N ALA A 194 4.13 11.86 5.06
CA ALA A 194 3.82 13.12 4.41
C ALA A 194 4.13 12.98 2.92
N LEU A 195 3.21 13.47 2.07
CA LEU A 195 3.36 13.46 0.62
C LEU A 195 3.49 12.06 -0.01
N LEU A 196 3.30 11.00 0.79
CA LEU A 196 3.23 9.62 0.33
C LEU A 196 1.81 9.27 -0.07
N PHE A 197 1.69 8.43 -1.09
CA PHE A 197 0.44 7.76 -1.39
C PHE A 197 0.15 6.71 -0.31
N GLU A 198 -1.01 6.83 0.34
CA GLU A 198 -1.55 5.80 1.24
C GLU A 198 -2.83 5.21 0.65
N PRO A 199 -3.12 3.92 0.90
CA PRO A 199 -4.42 3.35 0.59
C PRO A 199 -5.55 4.19 1.21
N GLY A 200 -6.73 4.21 0.59
CA GLY A 200 -7.92 4.85 1.15
C GLY A 200 -8.19 4.50 2.61
N PRO A 201 -8.96 5.34 3.33
CA PRO A 201 -9.23 5.16 4.75
C PRO A 201 -9.70 3.73 5.03
N ALA A 202 -9.25 3.07 6.10
CA ALA A 202 -9.81 1.77 6.46
C ALA A 202 -11.30 1.92 6.85
N VAL A 203 -12.16 0.97 6.46
CA VAL A 203 -13.55 0.97 6.94
C VAL A 203 -13.52 0.78 8.45
N LYS A 204 -14.14 1.68 9.23
CA LYS A 204 -14.26 1.56 10.70
C LYS A 204 -15.09 0.37 11.19
N ARG A 205 -15.64 -0.42 10.27
CA ARG A 205 -16.26 -1.73 10.50
C ARG A 205 -15.66 -2.72 9.52
N VAL A 206 -14.42 -3.09 9.76
CA VAL A 206 -14.10 -4.49 9.64
C VAL A 206 -14.31 -5.01 11.05
N GLU A 207 -15.16 -6.03 11.23
CA GLU A 207 -15.34 -6.67 12.53
C GLU A 207 -13.98 -6.96 13.15
N LYS A 208 -13.90 -6.89 14.48
CA LYS A 208 -12.69 -6.93 15.33
C LYS A 208 -11.62 -7.96 14.92
N ASN A 209 -11.96 -8.96 14.12
CA ASN A 209 -11.11 -10.06 13.71
C ASN A 209 -10.11 -9.75 12.57
N SER A 210 -10.23 -8.69 11.77
CA SER A 210 -9.26 -8.46 10.66
C SER A 210 -7.94 -7.84 11.11
N SER A 211 -7.99 -7.01 12.15
CA SER A 211 -6.80 -6.56 12.88
C SER A 211 -6.07 -7.75 13.49
N ASP A 212 -6.82 -8.77 13.92
CA ASP A 212 -6.28 -9.95 14.57
C ASP A 212 -5.54 -10.87 13.61
N VAL A 213 -5.89 -10.94 12.31
CA VAL A 213 -5.17 -11.83 11.38
C VAL A 213 -3.74 -11.36 11.15
N PHE A 214 -3.57 -10.08 10.78
CA PHE A 214 -2.23 -9.53 10.59
C PHE A 214 -1.48 -9.47 11.93
N SER A 215 -2.17 -9.15 13.03
CA SER A 215 -1.55 -9.15 14.37
C SER A 215 -1.17 -10.55 14.84
N LEU A 216 -1.95 -11.60 14.53
CA LEU A 216 -1.67 -12.98 14.87
C LEU A 216 -0.50 -13.51 14.04
N MET A 217 -0.51 -13.24 12.73
CA MET A 217 0.62 -13.59 11.85
C MET A 217 1.89 -12.87 12.29
N ASN A 218 1.80 -11.59 12.63
CA ASN A 218 2.92 -10.80 13.13
C ASN A 218 3.36 -11.24 14.55
N GLN A 219 2.45 -11.61 15.44
CA GLN A 219 2.76 -12.13 16.77
C GLN A 219 3.46 -13.49 16.70
N GLU A 220 3.00 -14.39 15.83
CA GLU A 220 3.67 -15.67 15.61
C GLU A 220 5.02 -15.46 14.92
N TRP A 221 5.14 -14.49 14.00
CA TRP A 221 6.41 -14.10 13.39
C TRP A 221 7.43 -13.54 14.39
N VAL A 222 7.03 -12.61 15.26
CA VAL A 222 7.90 -12.02 16.29
C VAL A 222 8.38 -13.07 17.30
N LYS A 223 7.56 -14.09 17.60
CA LYS A 223 7.96 -15.23 18.44
C LYS A 223 8.96 -16.17 17.77
N LEU A 224 9.08 -16.15 16.43
CA LEU A 224 10.05 -16.94 15.67
C LEU A 224 11.41 -16.25 15.56
N GLU A 225 11.47 -14.92 15.72
CA GLU A 225 12.71 -14.14 15.72
C GLU A 225 13.39 -14.03 17.10
N SER A 226 12.69 -14.39 18.19
CA SER A 226 13.17 -14.39 19.58
C SER A 226 13.47 -15.79 20.10
#